data_AF-A0A1I1J5V4-F1
#
_entry.id   AF-A0A1I1J5V4-F1
#
_cell.length_a   1.000
_cell.length_b   1.000
_cell.length_c   1.000
_cell.angle_alpha   90.00
_cell.angle_beta   90.00
_cell.angle_gamma   90.00
#
_symmetry.space_group_name_H-M   'P 1'
#
loop_
_entity.id
_entity.type
_entity.pdbx_description
1 polymer ?
#
loop_
_entity_poly.entity_id
_entity_poly.type
_entity_poly.pdbx_seq_one_letter_code
_entity_poly.pdbx_strand_id
1 'polypeptide(L)'
;MGSFFHSVHFKISDKEKLIKGFKAHMKKKGFVPCVDDEAVKTYIIAFSEKQDWATLADQESSDDTRALFSEAKAISKSMKLPCITEEVTDSDIAILELFDKTGERADKIVVGDGEIYGMGNNEIKPECWKPLLNNKADIQKLIELTGESDLMADERLSKISSLFGVDMLADSDELGIRNDESILKLSFKKAEEKKPTLNTLFTQIYGEALEPLGFKKPKVRMPLYVRVINDEILHIVGIHDMKTHLVPFGAIATVYREDLCIDRTFRQNELWYKSLKEFYLNWHISDKPFDKGFFKYYADYMPLSDAVQDSLNETKTWILPVLDNAKKLKDVADYDDRVFRKYLAICSLPLNENPGASYSDSAIRFLLDDLINDLEKRYSALLKRSDEANKRFNLSQEKISQNRLELEQWYNEARKRLQTFLEDEEIHNQTMEELARRKEHNLELLRKYKVIK
;
A
#
# COMPACT_ATOMS: atom_id res chain seq x y z
N MET A 1 17.51 39.08 -31.97
CA MET A 1 16.58 38.14 -31.31
C MET A 1 17.25 37.80 -30.01
N GLY A 2 16.65 38.14 -28.87
CA GLY A 2 17.26 37.91 -27.56
C GLY A 2 17.40 36.42 -27.30
N SER A 3 18.56 36.01 -26.78
CA SER A 3 18.72 34.68 -26.23
C SER A 3 18.00 34.65 -24.88
N PHE A 4 17.04 33.74 -24.73
CA PHE A 4 16.32 33.52 -23.49
C PHE A 4 17.04 32.43 -22.70
N PHE A 5 17.63 32.78 -21.57
CA PHE A 5 18.36 31.84 -20.72
C PHE A 5 17.47 31.38 -19.57
N HIS A 6 17.48 30.06 -19.33
CA HIS A 6 16.71 29.42 -18.27
C HIS A 6 17.59 28.43 -17.52
N SER A 7 17.94 28.78 -16.29
CA SER A 7 18.82 28.00 -15.44
C SER A 7 18.17 27.81 -14.07
N VAL A 8 18.57 26.73 -13.41
CA VAL A 8 18.10 26.41 -12.05
C VAL A 8 19.30 26.14 -11.16
N HIS A 9 19.42 26.87 -10.07
CA HIS A 9 20.54 26.77 -9.15
C HIS A 9 20.09 26.19 -7.82
N PHE A 10 20.60 25.02 -7.46
CA PHE A 10 20.35 24.40 -6.16
C PHE A 10 21.49 24.72 -5.19
N LYS A 11 21.15 25.22 -4.00
CA LYS A 11 22.13 25.25 -2.90
C LYS A 11 22.25 23.84 -2.34
N ILE A 12 23.45 23.28 -2.39
CA ILE A 12 23.72 21.90 -1.98
C ILE A 12 24.76 21.84 -0.88
N SER A 13 24.74 20.74 -0.13
CA SER A 13 25.77 20.40 0.85
C SER A 13 26.51 19.11 0.48
N ASP A 14 26.03 18.39 -0.54
CA ASP A 14 26.47 17.05 -0.90
C ASP A 14 26.09 16.75 -2.35
N LYS A 15 27.10 16.65 -3.22
CA LYS A 15 26.98 16.36 -4.65
C LYS A 15 26.39 14.97 -4.91
N GLU A 16 26.83 13.94 -4.19
CA GLU A 16 26.34 12.57 -4.40
C GLU A 16 24.87 12.44 -4.01
N LYS A 17 24.48 13.12 -2.92
CA LYS A 17 23.08 13.17 -2.49
C LYS A 17 22.21 13.86 -3.53
N LEU A 18 22.68 14.96 -4.15
CA LEU A 18 21.99 15.63 -5.27
C LEU A 18 21.74 14.63 -6.41
N ILE A 19 22.81 14.01 -6.92
CA ILE A 19 22.76 13.10 -8.07
C ILE A 19 21.83 11.92 -7.80
N LYS A 20 21.94 11.31 -6.61
CA LYS A 20 21.08 10.18 -6.21
C LYS A 20 19.62 10.60 -6.11
N GLY A 21 19.34 11.77 -5.54
CA GLY A 21 17.98 12.32 -5.46
C GLY A 21 17.38 12.62 -6.82
N PHE A 22 18.16 13.21 -7.72
CA PHE A 22 17.77 13.49 -9.10
C PHE A 22 17.44 12.20 -9.87
N LYS A 23 18.32 11.20 -9.82
CA LYS A 23 18.07 9.87 -10.43
C LYS A 23 16.81 9.21 -9.85
N ALA A 24 16.56 9.33 -8.55
CA ALA A 24 15.35 8.82 -7.91
C ALA A 24 14.08 9.57 -8.35
N HIS A 25 14.17 10.89 -8.58
CA HIS A 25 13.09 11.69 -9.13
C HIS A 25 12.73 11.23 -10.56
N MET A 26 13.72 11.11 -11.44
CA MET A 26 13.54 10.62 -12.82
C MET A 26 12.95 9.20 -12.85
N LYS A 27 13.38 8.33 -11.95
CA LYS A 27 12.78 6.99 -11.79
C LYS A 27 11.28 7.01 -11.46
N LYS A 28 10.81 7.97 -10.66
CA LYS A 28 9.38 8.14 -10.37
C LYS A 28 8.60 8.62 -11.59
N LYS A 29 9.24 9.36 -12.50
CA LYS A 29 8.67 9.79 -13.78
C LYS A 29 8.74 8.71 -14.87
N GLY A 30 9.18 7.50 -14.54
CA GLY A 30 9.25 6.39 -15.50
C GLY A 30 10.48 6.44 -16.40
N PHE A 31 11.58 7.07 -15.96
CA PHE A 31 12.85 7.08 -16.67
C PHE A 31 13.92 6.27 -15.94
N VAL A 32 14.92 5.77 -16.68
CA VAL A 32 16.10 5.12 -16.11
C VAL A 32 17.38 5.70 -16.73
N PRO A 33 18.49 5.79 -15.98
CA PRO A 33 19.77 6.23 -16.53
C PRO A 33 20.20 5.34 -17.70
N CYS A 34 20.77 5.95 -18.74
CA CYS A 34 21.31 5.25 -19.91
C CYS A 34 22.60 5.93 -20.40
N VAL A 35 23.17 5.38 -21.46
CA VAL A 35 24.22 6.03 -22.24
C VAL A 35 23.60 7.09 -23.17
N ASP A 36 24.40 8.06 -23.60
CA ASP A 36 23.93 9.22 -24.37
C ASP A 36 23.22 8.84 -25.68
N ASP A 37 23.72 7.81 -26.37
CA ASP A 37 23.14 7.34 -27.65
C ASP A 37 21.71 6.79 -27.53
N GLU A 38 21.29 6.39 -26.32
CA GLU A 38 19.95 5.87 -26.02
C GLU A 38 19.05 6.91 -25.35
N ALA A 39 19.57 8.10 -25.08
CA ALA A 39 18.90 9.11 -24.29
C ALA A 39 17.72 9.73 -25.06
N VAL A 40 16.61 9.89 -24.34
CA VAL A 40 15.47 10.70 -24.79
C VAL A 40 15.27 11.93 -23.92
N LYS A 41 16.13 12.09 -22.91
CA LYS A 41 16.23 13.29 -22.08
C LYS A 41 17.62 13.35 -21.45
N THR A 42 18.30 14.49 -21.59
CA THR A 42 19.62 14.71 -21.02
C THR A 42 19.67 16.00 -20.22
N TYR A 43 20.17 15.92 -18.99
CA TYR A 43 20.41 17.08 -18.14
C TYR A 43 21.88 17.29 -17.93
N ILE A 44 22.29 18.56 -17.89
CA ILE A 44 23.63 18.96 -17.55
C ILE A 44 23.60 19.57 -16.15
N ILE A 45 24.50 19.10 -15.28
CA ILE A 45 24.69 19.64 -13.95
C ILE A 45 26.09 20.23 -13.86
N ALA A 46 26.18 21.54 -13.67
CA ALA A 46 27.42 22.27 -13.44
C ALA A 46 27.58 22.59 -11.95
N PHE A 47 28.72 22.22 -11.38
CA PHE A 47 29.05 22.51 -9.98
C PHE A 47 29.91 23.77 -9.88
N SER A 48 29.53 24.66 -8.98
CA SER A 48 30.36 25.82 -8.58
C SER A 48 31.74 25.40 -8.08
N GLU A 49 32.71 26.32 -8.07
CA GLU A 49 34.08 26.06 -7.60
C GLU A 49 34.11 25.51 -6.16
N LYS A 50 33.26 26.05 -5.27
CA LYS A 50 33.13 25.59 -3.87
C LYS A 50 32.26 24.34 -3.72
N GLN A 51 31.65 23.87 -4.81
CA GLN A 51 30.71 22.73 -4.87
C GLN A 51 29.52 22.83 -3.91
N ASP A 52 29.16 24.05 -3.52
CA ASP A 52 28.01 24.35 -2.66
C ASP A 52 26.78 24.83 -3.46
N TRP A 53 26.95 24.99 -4.77
CA TRP A 53 25.90 25.17 -5.77
C TRP A 53 26.00 24.15 -6.91
N ALA A 54 24.83 23.76 -7.41
CA ALA A 54 24.67 22.99 -8.65
C ALA A 54 23.66 23.69 -9.58
N THR A 55 24.11 24.06 -10.77
CA THR A 55 23.28 24.59 -11.85
C THR A 55 22.79 23.45 -12.72
N LEU A 56 21.47 23.35 -12.89
CA LEU A 56 20.80 22.35 -13.73
C LEU A 56 20.32 23.04 -15.02
N ALA A 57 20.72 22.47 -16.16
CA ALA A 57 20.25 22.84 -17.48
C ALA A 57 19.64 21.61 -18.20
N ASP A 58 18.59 21.84 -18.98
CA ASP A 58 17.97 20.83 -19.85
C ASP A 58 18.57 20.97 -21.26
N GLN A 59 19.27 19.95 -21.75
CA GLN A 59 20.00 20.02 -23.01
C GLN A 59 19.05 19.99 -24.23
N GLU A 60 17.79 19.57 -24.07
CA GLU A 60 16.84 19.40 -25.17
C GLU A 60 15.77 20.50 -25.22
N SER A 61 15.74 21.42 -24.25
CA SER A 61 14.71 22.45 -24.17
C SER A 61 15.02 23.63 -25.09
N SER A 62 14.53 23.57 -26.32
CA SER A 62 14.55 24.73 -27.21
C SER A 62 13.42 25.74 -26.96
N ASP A 63 12.39 25.46 -26.12
CA ASP A 63 11.23 26.37 -25.99
C ASP A 63 10.30 26.21 -24.75
N ASP A 64 10.47 25.25 -23.81
CA ASP A 64 9.53 25.06 -22.67
C ASP A 64 10.16 25.26 -21.29
N THR A 65 10.40 26.53 -20.96
CA THR A 65 10.94 27.05 -19.69
C THR A 65 10.17 26.54 -18.46
N ARG A 66 8.87 26.28 -18.62
CA ARG A 66 7.98 25.84 -17.53
C ARG A 66 8.26 24.40 -17.11
N ALA A 67 8.75 23.56 -18.03
CA ALA A 67 9.07 22.18 -17.72
C ALA A 67 10.25 22.07 -16.75
N LEU A 68 11.33 22.82 -17.00
CA LEU A 68 12.52 22.84 -16.15
C LEU A 68 12.21 23.41 -14.76
N PHE A 69 11.46 24.50 -14.66
CA PHE A 69 11.09 25.09 -13.36
C PHE A 69 10.13 24.21 -12.56
N SER A 70 9.17 23.55 -13.22
CA SER A 70 8.29 22.58 -12.57
C SER A 70 9.08 21.40 -12.00
N GLU A 71 10.08 20.92 -12.75
CA GLU A 71 11.00 19.87 -12.28
C GLU A 71 11.85 20.35 -11.11
N ALA A 72 12.40 21.56 -11.19
CA ALA A 72 13.18 22.16 -10.14
C ALA A 72 12.43 22.23 -8.81
N LYS A 73 11.18 22.69 -8.85
CA LYS A 73 10.29 22.75 -7.70
C LYS A 73 10.05 21.37 -7.08
N ALA A 74 9.81 20.36 -7.91
CA ALA A 74 9.58 19.00 -7.43
C ALA A 74 10.83 18.38 -6.79
N ILE A 75 12.01 18.68 -7.35
CA ILE A 75 13.31 18.25 -6.83
C ILE A 75 13.61 18.97 -5.50
N SER A 76 13.48 20.29 -5.45
CA SER A 76 13.63 21.12 -4.25
C SER A 76 12.79 20.56 -3.09
N LYS A 77 11.49 20.32 -3.33
CA LYS A 77 10.58 19.71 -2.35
C LYS A 77 11.02 18.31 -1.91
N SER A 78 11.38 17.44 -2.85
CA SER A 78 11.75 16.06 -2.54
C SER A 78 13.06 15.96 -1.77
N MET A 79 13.98 16.90 -2.01
CA MET A 79 15.35 16.86 -1.48
C MET A 79 15.57 17.81 -0.31
N LYS A 80 14.58 18.68 -0.02
CA LYS A 80 14.64 19.74 0.98
C LYS A 80 15.80 20.70 0.74
N LEU A 81 15.98 21.08 -0.52
CA LEU A 81 17.02 22.00 -0.97
C LEU A 81 16.36 23.30 -1.43
N PRO A 82 16.87 24.48 -1.04
CA PRO A 82 16.41 25.72 -1.67
C PRO A 82 16.99 25.80 -3.09
N CYS A 83 16.22 26.40 -4.00
CA CYS A 83 16.66 26.63 -5.36
C CYS A 83 16.25 28.01 -5.86
N ILE A 84 17.09 28.57 -6.73
CA ILE A 84 16.80 29.80 -7.47
C ILE A 84 16.52 29.39 -8.92
N THR A 85 15.39 29.80 -9.46
CA THR A 85 15.13 29.72 -10.90
C THR A 85 15.42 31.08 -11.51
N GLU A 86 16.06 31.07 -12.66
CA GLU A 86 16.42 32.28 -13.39
C GLU A 86 15.80 32.27 -14.77
N GLU A 87 15.18 33.39 -15.12
CA GLU A 87 14.56 33.62 -16.41
C GLU A 87 14.97 35.00 -16.92
N VAL A 88 15.82 35.04 -17.96
CA VAL A 88 16.12 36.27 -18.69
C VAL A 88 15.05 36.45 -19.76
N THR A 89 14.18 37.44 -19.60
CA THR A 89 13.02 37.66 -20.49
C THR A 89 13.32 38.65 -21.61
N ASP A 90 14.26 39.57 -21.41
CA ASP A 90 14.71 40.53 -22.43
C ASP A 90 16.14 40.98 -22.12
N SER A 91 16.76 41.79 -22.98
CA SER A 91 18.11 42.34 -22.72
C SER A 91 18.20 43.12 -21.41
N ASP A 92 17.08 43.69 -20.95
CA ASP A 92 17.06 44.67 -19.86
C ASP A 92 16.40 44.12 -18.59
N ILE A 93 15.79 42.92 -18.65
CA ILE A 93 15.06 42.32 -17.53
C ILE A 93 15.33 40.81 -17.35
N ALA A 94 15.59 40.44 -16.09
CA ALA A 94 15.62 39.06 -15.65
C ALA A 94 14.80 38.85 -14.37
N ILE A 95 14.37 37.63 -14.13
CA ILE A 95 13.55 37.24 -12.99
C ILE A 95 14.28 36.13 -12.24
N LEU A 96 14.45 36.32 -10.93
CA LEU A 96 14.94 35.30 -10.01
C LEU A 96 13.82 34.92 -9.05
N GLU A 97 13.36 33.67 -9.08
CA GLU A 97 12.43 33.15 -8.07
C GLU A 97 13.15 32.21 -7.10
N LEU A 98 12.98 32.47 -5.80
CA LEU A 98 13.53 31.62 -4.75
C LEU A 98 12.47 30.67 -4.22
N PHE A 99 12.76 29.38 -4.27
CA PHE A 99 11.99 28.33 -3.62
C PHE A 99 12.70 27.84 -2.36
N ASP A 100 11.95 27.69 -1.28
CA ASP A 100 12.48 27.19 -0.03
C ASP A 100 12.61 25.65 -0.01
N LYS A 101 13.00 25.09 1.14
CA LYS A 101 13.16 23.64 1.31
C LYS A 101 11.84 22.86 1.29
N THR A 102 10.69 23.53 1.26
CA THR A 102 9.37 22.91 1.09
C THR A 102 8.93 22.88 -0.38
N GLY A 103 9.65 23.61 -1.24
CA GLY A 103 9.32 23.83 -2.65
C GLY A 103 8.24 24.89 -2.85
N GLU A 104 7.97 25.71 -1.84
CA GLU A 104 7.10 26.88 -1.95
C GLU A 104 7.94 28.12 -2.32
N ARG A 105 7.34 29.04 -3.08
CA ARG A 105 8.03 30.28 -3.48
C ARG A 105 8.17 31.17 -2.25
N ALA A 106 9.41 31.37 -1.80
CA ALA A 106 9.73 32.22 -0.67
C ALA A 106 9.76 33.70 -1.07
N ASP A 107 10.40 33.99 -2.22
CA ASP A 107 10.55 35.34 -2.71
C ASP A 107 10.78 35.40 -4.24
N LYS A 108 10.63 36.59 -4.83
CA LYS A 108 10.89 36.87 -6.25
C LYS A 108 11.58 38.22 -6.40
N ILE A 109 12.71 38.23 -7.11
CA ILE A 109 13.44 39.43 -7.50
C ILE A 109 13.23 39.67 -8.99
N VAL A 110 12.96 40.93 -9.35
CA VAL A 110 13.05 41.41 -10.72
C VAL A 110 14.36 42.19 -10.83
N VAL A 111 15.21 41.79 -11.76
CA VAL A 111 16.50 42.43 -12.04
C VAL A 111 16.30 43.34 -13.24
N GLY A 112 16.37 44.66 -13.02
CA GLY A 112 16.05 45.68 -14.02
C GLY A 112 14.72 46.37 -13.81
N ASP A 113 14.28 47.16 -14.80
CA ASP A 113 13.06 47.95 -14.68
C ASP A 113 11.81 47.11 -15.00
N GLY A 114 11.28 46.47 -13.97
CA GLY A 114 10.06 45.66 -14.05
C GLY A 114 8.79 46.46 -14.32
N GLU A 115 8.79 47.79 -14.16
CA GLU A 115 7.60 48.62 -14.40
C GLU A 115 7.27 48.70 -15.89
N ILE A 116 8.28 48.82 -16.75
CA ILE A 116 8.12 48.85 -18.22
C ILE A 116 7.42 47.58 -18.73
N TYR A 117 7.65 46.45 -18.06
CA TYR A 117 7.07 45.14 -18.41
C TYR A 117 5.81 44.80 -17.60
N GLY A 118 5.28 45.73 -16.81
CA GLY A 118 4.07 45.52 -15.99
C GLY A 118 4.22 44.48 -14.87
N MET A 119 5.46 44.15 -14.50
CA MET A 119 5.77 43.16 -13.45
C MET A 119 5.86 43.79 -12.05
N GLY A 120 6.16 45.09 -12.00
CA GLY A 120 6.45 45.83 -10.77
C GLY A 120 7.82 45.44 -10.17
N ASN A 121 8.45 46.37 -9.45
CA ASN A 121 9.66 46.08 -8.70
C ASN A 121 9.27 45.51 -7.33
N ASN A 122 9.60 44.23 -7.07
CA ASN A 122 9.29 43.59 -5.80
C ASN A 122 10.27 44.05 -4.70
N GLU A 123 9.74 44.25 -3.49
CA GLU A 123 10.57 44.46 -2.30
C GLU A 123 11.27 43.14 -1.91
N ILE A 124 12.59 43.12 -2.02
CA ILE A 124 13.42 41.94 -1.74
C ILE A 124 13.37 41.64 -0.25
N LYS A 125 13.09 40.38 0.11
CA LYS A 125 13.05 39.91 1.51
C LYS A 125 14.45 39.49 1.99
N PRO A 126 15.17 40.30 2.79
CA PRO A 126 16.57 40.04 3.14
C PRO A 126 16.76 38.68 3.84
N GLU A 127 15.80 38.26 4.66
CA GLU A 127 15.80 37.01 5.40
C GLU A 127 15.83 35.76 4.52
N CYS A 128 15.29 35.84 3.30
CA CYS A 128 15.23 34.72 2.36
C CYS A 128 16.56 34.55 1.60
N TRP A 129 17.16 35.66 1.15
CA TRP A 129 18.35 35.64 0.29
C TRP A 129 19.68 35.65 1.05
N LYS A 130 19.74 36.33 2.20
CA LYS A 130 20.97 36.46 3.00
C LYS A 130 21.63 35.12 3.37
N PRO A 131 20.91 34.02 3.66
CA PRO A 131 21.52 32.72 3.92
C PRO A 131 22.23 32.07 2.70
N LEU A 132 21.93 32.52 1.48
CA LEU A 132 22.44 31.94 0.24
C LEU A 132 23.70 32.65 -0.28
N LEU A 133 23.95 33.89 0.16
CA LEU A 133 25.11 34.70 -0.23
C LEU A 133 26.43 34.12 0.31
N ASN A 134 27.51 34.28 -0.45
CA ASN A 134 28.89 34.00 -0.02
C ASN A 134 29.26 34.78 1.24
N ASN A 135 28.88 36.05 1.27
CA ASN A 135 29.05 36.94 2.41
C ASN A 135 27.70 37.56 2.78
N LYS A 136 27.22 37.24 3.98
CA LYS A 136 25.91 37.68 4.48
C LYS A 136 25.79 39.21 4.60
N ALA A 137 26.90 39.94 4.65
CA ALA A 137 26.89 41.40 4.68
C ALA A 137 26.51 42.02 3.32
N ASP A 138 26.60 41.27 2.23
CA ASP A 138 26.38 41.78 0.86
C ASP A 138 24.90 41.84 0.47
N ILE A 139 23.95 41.63 1.39
CA ILE A 139 22.52 41.72 1.10
C ILE A 139 22.12 43.12 0.60
N GLN A 140 22.78 44.17 1.08
CA GLN A 140 22.55 45.53 0.61
C GLN A 140 23.04 45.72 -0.83
N LYS A 141 24.18 45.11 -1.18
CA LYS A 141 24.70 45.14 -2.55
C LYS A 141 23.79 44.38 -3.51
N LEU A 142 23.21 43.26 -3.08
CA LEU A 142 22.22 42.54 -3.88
C LEU A 142 21.05 43.46 -4.22
N ILE A 143 20.51 44.18 -3.23
CA ILE A 143 19.39 45.12 -3.44
C ILE A 143 19.79 46.24 -4.40
N GLU A 144 20.96 46.84 -4.21
CA GLU A 144 21.47 47.90 -5.09
C GLU A 144 21.61 47.42 -6.55
N LEU A 145 22.21 46.26 -6.79
CA LEU A 145 22.44 45.71 -8.13
C LEU A 145 21.13 45.41 -8.89
N THR A 146 20.05 45.08 -8.18
CA THR A 146 18.77 44.78 -8.83
C THR A 146 18.10 46.00 -9.43
N GLY A 147 18.40 47.20 -8.92
CA GLY A 147 17.83 48.48 -9.35
C GLY A 147 18.78 49.39 -10.14
N GLU A 148 20.01 48.97 -10.46
CA GLU A 148 20.97 49.78 -11.24
C GLU A 148 20.48 49.99 -12.69
N SER A 149 19.90 51.14 -13.03
CA SER A 149 19.28 51.41 -14.34
C SER A 149 20.22 51.34 -15.55
N ASP A 150 21.53 51.51 -15.34
CA ASP A 150 22.49 51.79 -16.43
C ASP A 150 23.11 50.52 -17.05
N LEU A 151 22.73 49.33 -16.60
CA LEU A 151 23.29 48.04 -17.04
C LEU A 151 22.23 47.17 -17.71
N MET A 152 22.68 46.30 -18.61
CA MET A 152 21.85 45.24 -19.18
C MET A 152 21.60 44.13 -18.13
N ALA A 153 20.59 43.29 -18.33
CA ALA A 153 20.22 42.25 -17.37
C ALA A 153 21.33 41.22 -17.15
N ASP A 154 22.04 40.85 -18.21
CA ASP A 154 23.19 39.95 -18.17
C ASP A 154 24.35 40.53 -17.34
N GLU A 155 24.71 41.80 -17.55
CA GLU A 155 25.75 42.48 -16.77
C GLU A 155 25.40 42.52 -15.27
N ARG A 156 24.13 42.81 -14.95
CA ARG A 156 23.64 42.76 -13.55
C ARG A 156 23.72 41.35 -12.98
N LEU A 157 23.24 40.35 -13.72
CA LEU A 157 23.26 38.95 -13.30
C LEU A 157 24.69 38.43 -13.11
N SER A 158 25.66 38.87 -13.91
CA SER A 158 27.08 38.53 -13.73
C SER A 158 27.63 39.07 -12.39
N LYS A 159 27.26 40.30 -12.01
CA LYS A 159 27.61 40.85 -10.70
C LYS A 159 26.89 40.12 -9.56
N ILE A 160 25.60 39.83 -9.74
CA ILE A 160 24.78 39.09 -8.76
C ILE A 160 25.33 37.66 -8.56
N SER A 161 25.70 36.98 -9.65
CA SER A 161 26.34 35.64 -9.66
C SER A 161 27.51 35.56 -8.69
N SER A 162 28.36 36.60 -8.69
CA SER A 162 29.54 36.69 -7.82
C SER A 162 29.17 36.74 -6.32
N LEU A 163 28.04 37.36 -5.98
CA LEU A 163 27.55 37.41 -4.59
C LEU A 163 27.13 36.03 -4.07
N PHE A 164 26.63 35.16 -4.95
CA PHE A 164 26.21 33.80 -4.61
C PHE A 164 27.32 32.76 -4.79
N GLY A 165 28.29 33.01 -5.67
CA GLY A 165 29.31 32.05 -6.07
C GLY A 165 28.78 30.98 -7.02
N VAL A 166 27.80 31.32 -7.85
CA VAL A 166 27.22 30.46 -8.88
C VAL A 166 27.11 31.26 -10.17
N ASP A 167 27.40 30.64 -11.29
CA ASP A 167 27.23 31.23 -12.61
C ASP A 167 25.74 31.17 -13.00
N MET A 168 25.07 32.31 -12.91
CA MET A 168 23.64 32.47 -13.19
C MET A 168 23.38 32.48 -14.71
N LEU A 169 24.33 33.00 -15.50
CA LEU A 169 24.26 33.08 -16.96
C LEU A 169 24.63 31.80 -17.71
N ALA A 170 24.70 30.66 -17.02
CA ALA A 170 25.15 29.42 -17.62
C ALA A 170 24.12 28.87 -18.62
N ASP A 171 24.44 28.93 -19.91
CA ASP A 171 23.62 28.39 -21.00
C ASP A 171 23.80 26.86 -21.13
N SER A 172 22.71 26.15 -21.41
CA SER A 172 22.74 24.73 -21.80
C SER A 172 23.70 24.43 -22.94
N ASP A 173 23.82 25.31 -23.94
CA ASP A 173 24.71 25.08 -25.09
C ASP A 173 26.18 25.20 -24.68
N GLU A 174 26.52 26.22 -23.89
CA GLU A 174 27.87 26.41 -23.35
C GLU A 174 28.25 25.30 -22.36
N LEU A 175 27.34 24.94 -21.46
CA LEU A 175 27.54 23.82 -20.53
C LEU A 175 27.63 22.48 -21.28
N GLY A 176 26.96 22.35 -22.43
CA GLY A 176 26.92 21.15 -23.24
C GLY A 176 28.23 20.78 -23.91
N ILE A 177 29.07 21.78 -24.25
CA ILE A 177 30.39 21.58 -24.87
C ILE A 177 31.53 21.40 -23.87
N ARG A 178 31.30 21.72 -22.58
CA ARG A 178 32.28 21.56 -21.52
C ARG A 178 32.42 20.09 -21.10
N ASN A 179 33.66 19.65 -20.90
CA ASN A 179 34.03 18.27 -20.51
C ASN A 179 34.97 18.23 -19.29
N ASP A 180 34.97 19.27 -18.45
CA ASP A 180 35.77 19.31 -17.23
C ASP A 180 35.05 18.66 -16.03
N GLU A 181 35.78 18.40 -14.93
CA GLU A 181 35.27 17.66 -13.76
C GLU A 181 34.11 18.36 -13.01
N SER A 182 33.89 19.66 -13.27
CA SER A 182 32.77 20.40 -12.69
C SER A 182 31.46 20.16 -13.42
N ILE A 183 31.47 19.46 -14.55
CA ILE A 183 30.27 19.14 -15.34
C ILE A 183 29.91 17.66 -15.21
N LEU A 184 28.62 17.38 -15.05
CA LEU A 184 28.05 16.03 -15.08
C LEU A 184 26.86 15.97 -16.01
N LYS A 185 26.91 15.08 -17.00
CA LYS A 185 25.77 14.76 -17.87
C LYS A 185 25.00 13.58 -17.31
N LEU A 186 23.67 13.73 -17.22
CA LEU A 186 22.76 12.68 -16.78
C LEU A 186 21.74 12.41 -17.88
N SER A 187 21.95 11.28 -18.54
CA SER A 187 21.18 10.82 -19.70
C SER A 187 20.16 9.77 -19.30
N PHE A 188 18.94 9.88 -19.81
CA PHE A 188 17.81 9.04 -19.42
C PHE A 188 17.04 8.50 -20.63
N LYS A 189 16.61 7.24 -20.54
CA LYS A 189 15.64 6.64 -21.46
C LYS A 189 14.33 6.34 -20.74
N LYS A 190 13.22 6.23 -21.48
CA LYS A 190 11.96 5.73 -20.91
C LYS A 190 12.19 4.32 -20.35
N ALA A 191 11.77 4.11 -19.12
CA ALA A 191 11.75 2.79 -18.52
C ALA A 191 10.79 1.91 -19.34
N GLU A 192 11.19 0.67 -19.60
CA GLU A 192 10.26 -0.33 -20.13
C GLU A 192 9.03 -0.40 -19.20
N GLU A 193 7.83 -0.39 -19.79
CA GLU A 193 6.58 -0.52 -19.03
C GLU A 193 6.60 -1.83 -18.24
N LYS A 194 6.92 -1.74 -16.95
CA LYS A 194 6.79 -2.89 -16.06
C LYS A 194 5.32 -3.20 -15.91
N LYS A 195 4.89 -4.32 -16.50
CA LYS A 195 3.57 -4.89 -16.26
C LYS A 195 3.27 -4.88 -14.76
N PRO A 196 2.10 -4.37 -14.34
CA PRO A 196 1.79 -4.21 -12.93
C PRO A 196 1.84 -5.57 -12.24
N THR A 197 2.42 -5.59 -11.03
CA THR A 197 2.55 -6.83 -10.26
C THR A 197 1.18 -7.29 -9.74
N LEU A 198 1.03 -8.58 -9.44
CA LEU A 198 -0.19 -9.11 -8.80
C LEU A 198 -0.56 -8.32 -7.54
N ASN A 199 0.42 -7.99 -6.68
CA ASN A 199 0.17 -7.20 -5.47
C ASN A 199 -0.36 -5.80 -5.79
N THR A 200 0.15 -5.16 -6.84
CA THR A 200 -0.33 -3.85 -7.29
C THR A 200 -1.78 -3.95 -7.75
N LEU A 201 -2.08 -4.89 -8.66
CA LEU A 201 -3.43 -5.10 -9.20
C LEU A 201 -4.42 -5.51 -8.12
N PHE A 202 -4.04 -6.43 -7.23
CA PHE A 202 -4.87 -6.85 -6.12
C PHE A 202 -5.18 -5.68 -5.18
N THR A 203 -4.19 -4.85 -4.85
CA THR A 203 -4.42 -3.69 -3.97
C THR A 203 -5.40 -2.72 -4.61
N GLN A 204 -5.24 -2.43 -5.89
CA GLN A 204 -6.12 -1.52 -6.61
C GLN A 204 -7.54 -2.10 -6.74
N ILE A 205 -7.68 -3.27 -7.38
CA ILE A 205 -8.98 -3.85 -7.73
C ILE A 205 -9.74 -4.35 -6.50
N TYR A 206 -9.12 -5.16 -5.63
CA TYR A 206 -9.79 -5.63 -4.41
C TYR A 206 -9.90 -4.52 -3.36
N GLY A 207 -8.91 -3.62 -3.26
CA GLY A 207 -8.95 -2.54 -2.27
C GLY A 207 -10.10 -1.58 -2.54
N GLU A 208 -10.21 -1.05 -3.76
CA GLU A 208 -11.31 -0.14 -4.15
C GLU A 208 -12.69 -0.75 -3.89
N ALA A 209 -12.84 -2.07 -4.09
CA ALA A 209 -14.10 -2.77 -3.90
C ALA A 209 -14.41 -3.14 -2.44
N LEU A 210 -13.40 -3.45 -1.62
CA LEU A 210 -13.58 -3.99 -0.27
C LEU A 210 -13.46 -2.94 0.83
N GLU A 211 -12.72 -1.84 0.61
CA GLU A 211 -12.58 -0.74 1.57
C GLU A 211 -13.95 -0.15 2.00
N PRO A 212 -14.90 0.14 1.09
CA PRO A 212 -16.23 0.62 1.46
C PRO A 212 -17.03 -0.37 2.32
N LEU A 213 -16.68 -1.66 2.28
CA LEU A 213 -17.31 -2.73 3.06
C LEU A 213 -16.63 -2.96 4.42
N GLY A 214 -15.71 -2.07 4.81
CA GLY A 214 -14.99 -2.08 6.08
C GLY A 214 -13.76 -3.00 6.11
N PHE A 215 -13.37 -3.59 4.99
CA PHE A 215 -12.13 -4.36 4.91
C PHE A 215 -10.91 -3.46 4.86
N LYS A 216 -9.83 -3.95 5.47
CA LYS A 216 -8.51 -3.30 5.47
C LYS A 216 -7.46 -4.29 5.04
N LYS A 217 -6.40 -3.75 4.43
CA LYS A 217 -5.22 -4.53 4.07
C LYS A 217 -4.30 -4.68 5.28
N PRO A 218 -4.14 -5.88 5.86
CA PRO A 218 -3.19 -6.09 6.95
C PRO A 218 -1.74 -5.91 6.48
N LYS A 219 -0.86 -5.57 7.42
CA LYS A 219 0.59 -5.51 7.23
C LYS A 219 1.21 -6.91 7.23
N VAL A 220 0.79 -7.75 6.28
CA VAL A 220 1.31 -9.11 6.05
C VAL A 220 1.68 -9.29 4.57
N ARG A 221 2.46 -10.34 4.25
CA ARG A 221 2.91 -10.60 2.88
C ARG A 221 1.78 -11.10 1.97
N MET A 222 0.75 -11.73 2.54
CA MET A 222 -0.34 -12.33 1.78
C MET A 222 -1.24 -11.27 1.11
N PRO A 223 -1.67 -11.50 -0.14
CA PRO A 223 -2.67 -10.66 -0.80
C PRO A 223 -4.07 -11.04 -0.27
N LEU A 224 -4.39 -10.49 0.89
CA LEU A 224 -5.68 -10.63 1.54
C LEU A 224 -6.13 -9.30 2.16
N TYR A 225 -7.43 -9.23 2.44
CA TYR A 225 -8.13 -8.16 3.12
C TYR A 225 -8.91 -8.76 4.30
N VAL A 226 -8.96 -8.01 5.40
CA VAL A 226 -9.63 -8.44 6.64
C VAL A 226 -10.54 -7.33 7.13
N ARG A 227 -11.76 -7.67 7.56
CA ARG A 227 -12.57 -6.81 8.42
C ARG A 227 -12.90 -7.52 9.72
N VAL A 228 -13.11 -6.75 10.77
CA VAL A 228 -13.51 -7.26 12.09
C VAL A 228 -14.92 -6.78 12.40
N ILE A 229 -15.78 -7.71 12.78
CA ILE A 229 -17.17 -7.47 13.18
C ILE A 229 -17.26 -7.57 14.70
N ASN A 230 -17.80 -6.53 15.33
CA ASN A 230 -18.02 -6.44 16.78
C ASN A 230 -16.77 -6.75 17.63
N ASP A 231 -15.58 -6.40 17.14
CA ASP A 231 -14.28 -6.70 17.78
C ASP A 231 -14.05 -8.18 18.12
N GLU A 232 -14.73 -9.09 17.41
CA GLU A 232 -14.69 -10.53 17.74
C GLU A 232 -14.52 -11.43 16.53
N ILE A 233 -15.21 -11.12 15.41
CA ILE A 233 -15.29 -12.01 14.25
C ILE A 233 -14.50 -11.41 13.10
N LEU A 234 -13.63 -12.19 12.49
CA LEU A 234 -12.81 -11.80 11.36
C LEU A 234 -13.40 -12.38 10.08
N HIS A 235 -13.62 -11.53 9.10
CA HIS A 235 -13.89 -11.95 7.73
C HIS A 235 -12.65 -11.71 6.89
N ILE A 236 -12.23 -12.74 6.17
CA ILE A 236 -11.02 -12.73 5.37
C ILE A 236 -11.39 -13.03 3.92
N VAL A 237 -10.84 -12.25 3.01
CA VAL A 237 -10.94 -12.43 1.56
C VAL A 237 -9.54 -12.27 0.97
N GLY A 238 -9.13 -13.16 0.09
CA GLY A 238 -7.84 -13.03 -0.59
C GLY A 238 -7.74 -13.86 -1.85
N ILE A 239 -6.57 -13.79 -2.48
CA ILE A 239 -6.24 -14.60 -3.65
C ILE A 239 -4.95 -15.36 -3.41
N HIS A 240 -4.86 -16.59 -3.91
CA HIS A 240 -3.64 -17.36 -3.92
C HIS A 240 -3.11 -17.48 -5.35
N ASP A 241 -1.84 -17.14 -5.54
CA ASP A 241 -1.16 -17.22 -6.83
C ASP A 241 -0.51 -18.60 -7.01
N MET A 242 -1.04 -19.37 -7.97
CA MET A 242 -0.53 -20.68 -8.37
C MET A 242 0.44 -20.60 -9.57
N LYS A 243 0.97 -19.41 -9.88
CA LYS A 243 1.81 -19.02 -11.03
C LYS A 243 1.15 -19.08 -12.40
N THR A 244 0.17 -19.97 -12.55
CA THR A 244 -0.60 -20.19 -13.78
C THR A 244 -2.05 -19.73 -13.65
N HIS A 245 -2.53 -19.58 -12.42
CA HIS A 245 -3.89 -19.15 -12.17
C HIS A 245 -4.01 -18.55 -10.77
N LEU A 246 -5.04 -17.75 -10.58
CA LEU A 246 -5.44 -17.21 -9.29
C LEU A 246 -6.54 -18.08 -8.69
N VAL A 247 -6.46 -18.33 -7.38
CA VAL A 247 -7.49 -19.02 -6.61
C VAL A 247 -8.01 -18.07 -5.53
N PRO A 248 -9.22 -17.52 -5.67
CA PRO A 248 -9.84 -16.76 -4.60
C PRO A 248 -10.16 -17.65 -3.41
N PHE A 249 -10.02 -17.09 -2.24
CA PHE A 249 -10.37 -17.76 -1.00
C PHE A 249 -11.01 -16.80 -0.02
N GLY A 250 -11.75 -17.38 0.91
CA GLY A 250 -12.29 -16.68 2.06
C GLY A 250 -12.09 -17.48 3.34
N ALA A 251 -12.35 -16.83 4.47
CA ALA A 251 -12.46 -17.50 5.76
C ALA A 251 -13.24 -16.64 6.75
N ILE A 252 -13.82 -17.32 7.73
CA ILE A 252 -14.33 -16.71 8.97
C ILE A 252 -13.52 -17.27 10.12
N ALA A 253 -13.11 -16.40 11.04
CA ALA A 253 -12.39 -16.75 12.26
C ALA A 253 -12.87 -15.87 13.42
N THR A 254 -12.48 -16.21 14.65
CA THR A 254 -12.70 -15.35 15.82
C THR A 254 -11.41 -15.04 16.56
N VAL A 255 -11.46 -14.01 17.39
CA VAL A 255 -10.39 -13.65 18.34
C VAL A 255 -10.21 -14.68 19.46
N TYR A 256 -11.06 -15.71 19.55
CA TYR A 256 -10.99 -16.77 20.57
C TYR A 256 -10.18 -17.99 20.12
N ARG A 257 -9.66 -17.99 18.90
CA ARG A 257 -8.75 -19.05 18.43
C ARG A 257 -7.49 -19.08 19.29
N GLU A 258 -6.96 -20.29 19.48
CA GLU A 258 -5.63 -20.44 20.07
C GLU A 258 -4.57 -19.77 19.17
N ASP A 259 -4.69 -19.94 17.85
CA ASP A 259 -3.74 -19.43 16.87
C ASP A 259 -4.43 -18.82 15.64
N LEU A 260 -4.42 -17.50 15.53
CA LEU A 260 -5.09 -16.74 14.46
C LEU A 260 -4.27 -16.64 13.15
N CYS A 261 -2.95 -16.78 13.22
CA CYS A 261 -1.95 -16.86 12.14
C CYS A 261 -2.30 -16.44 10.69
N ILE A 262 -2.87 -15.25 10.50
CA ILE A 262 -3.17 -14.68 9.17
C ILE A 262 -1.94 -14.26 8.35
N ASP A 263 -0.76 -14.28 8.97
CA ASP A 263 0.54 -13.94 8.39
C ASP A 263 1.27 -15.15 7.78
N ARG A 264 0.82 -16.38 8.07
CA ARG A 264 1.30 -17.62 7.45
C ARG A 264 0.82 -17.77 6.01
N THR A 265 1.49 -18.60 5.22
CA THR A 265 1.12 -18.81 3.81
C THR A 265 -0.24 -19.50 3.64
N PHE A 266 -0.85 -19.37 2.45
CA PHE A 266 -2.10 -20.06 2.12
C PHE A 266 -2.03 -21.57 2.42
N ARG A 267 -0.94 -22.23 2.05
CA ARG A 267 -0.73 -23.67 2.29
C ARG A 267 -0.69 -24.03 3.78
N GLN A 268 -0.15 -23.16 4.61
CA GLN A 268 -0.15 -23.37 6.07
C GLN A 268 -1.52 -23.12 6.70
N ASN A 269 -2.41 -22.42 6.00
CA ASN A 269 -3.77 -22.09 6.42
C ASN A 269 -4.84 -22.85 5.63
N GLU A 270 -4.47 -23.82 4.78
CA GLU A 270 -5.39 -24.51 3.85
C GLU A 270 -6.53 -25.27 4.54
N LEU A 271 -6.35 -25.60 5.81
CA LEU A 271 -7.36 -26.27 6.62
C LEU A 271 -8.58 -25.37 6.87
N TRP A 272 -8.38 -24.06 7.01
CA TRP A 272 -9.43 -23.11 7.39
C TRP A 272 -9.64 -21.98 6.37
N TYR A 273 -8.70 -21.75 5.46
CA TYR A 273 -8.94 -21.00 4.23
C TYR A 273 -9.65 -21.88 3.23
N LYS A 274 -10.80 -21.41 2.74
CA LYS A 274 -11.60 -22.16 1.78
C LYS A 274 -11.62 -21.46 0.44
N SER A 275 -11.31 -22.23 -0.59
CA SER A 275 -11.34 -21.76 -1.98
C SER A 275 -12.76 -21.37 -2.39
N LEU A 276 -12.87 -20.56 -3.44
CA LEU A 276 -14.14 -20.19 -4.06
C LEU A 276 -15.05 -21.41 -4.32
N LYS A 277 -14.47 -22.51 -4.82
CA LYS A 277 -15.20 -23.76 -5.08
C LYS A 277 -15.75 -24.39 -3.80
N GLU A 278 -14.98 -24.38 -2.72
CA GLU A 278 -15.45 -24.87 -1.42
C GLU A 278 -16.54 -23.97 -0.84
N PHE A 279 -16.45 -22.65 -1.03
CA PHE A 279 -17.52 -21.72 -0.65
C PHE A 279 -18.83 -22.05 -1.39
N TYR A 280 -18.74 -22.22 -2.71
CA TYR A 280 -19.86 -22.66 -3.54
C TYR A 280 -20.48 -23.96 -3.01
N LEU A 281 -19.69 -25.04 -2.92
CA LEU A 281 -20.20 -26.38 -2.59
C LEU A 281 -20.81 -26.50 -1.19
N ASN A 282 -20.32 -25.74 -0.21
CA ASN A 282 -20.72 -25.91 1.19
C ASN A 282 -21.84 -24.97 1.64
N TRP A 283 -22.00 -23.79 1.01
CA TRP A 283 -22.95 -22.76 1.43
C TRP A 283 -23.95 -22.32 0.38
N HIS A 284 -23.71 -22.62 -0.91
CA HIS A 284 -24.66 -22.27 -1.96
C HIS A 284 -25.42 -23.52 -2.38
N ILE A 285 -26.73 -23.49 -2.17
CA ILE A 285 -27.66 -24.46 -2.74
C ILE A 285 -28.03 -23.88 -4.10
N SER A 286 -27.47 -24.41 -5.20
CA SER A 286 -27.87 -23.89 -6.51
C SER A 286 -27.87 -24.91 -7.62
N ASP A 287 -28.97 -24.82 -8.36
CA ASP A 287 -29.23 -25.31 -9.72
C ASP A 287 -28.46 -24.50 -10.77
N LYS A 288 -27.76 -23.41 -10.37
CA LYS A 288 -26.88 -22.64 -11.24
C LYS A 288 -25.53 -23.35 -11.42
N PRO A 289 -25.04 -23.48 -12.65
CA PRO A 289 -23.72 -24.06 -12.90
C PRO A 289 -22.62 -23.20 -12.26
N PHE A 290 -21.68 -23.86 -11.57
CA PHE A 290 -20.46 -23.24 -11.08
C PHE A 290 -19.32 -23.57 -12.05
N ASP A 291 -19.00 -22.61 -12.91
CA ASP A 291 -18.10 -22.84 -14.04
C ASP A 291 -16.66 -22.41 -13.78
N LYS A 292 -16.41 -21.52 -12.79
CA LYS A 292 -15.09 -20.93 -12.54
C LYS A 292 -14.67 -20.99 -11.07
N GLY A 293 -13.78 -21.92 -10.74
CA GLY A 293 -13.12 -22.00 -9.42
C GLY A 293 -11.72 -21.39 -9.35
N PHE A 294 -11.15 -21.03 -10.51
CA PHE A 294 -9.81 -20.46 -10.64
C PHE A 294 -9.69 -19.64 -11.95
N PHE A 295 -8.73 -18.73 -12.01
CA PHE A 295 -8.62 -17.72 -13.08
C PHE A 295 -7.23 -17.77 -13.73
N LYS A 296 -7.14 -18.34 -14.94
CA LYS A 296 -5.88 -18.49 -15.69
C LYS A 296 -5.44 -17.16 -16.32
N TYR A 297 -4.15 -16.87 -16.32
CA TYR A 297 -3.60 -15.62 -16.86
C TYR A 297 -2.27 -15.76 -17.63
N TYR A 298 -1.82 -16.98 -17.96
CA TYR A 298 -0.60 -17.23 -18.75
C TYR A 298 -0.90 -17.54 -20.22
N ALA A 299 0.11 -17.36 -21.07
CA ALA A 299 0.20 -17.80 -22.48
C ALA A 299 -1.12 -17.63 -23.27
N ASP A 300 -1.45 -16.39 -23.60
CA ASP A 300 -2.54 -16.01 -24.53
C ASP A 300 -3.98 -16.25 -24.02
N TYR A 301 -4.17 -16.56 -22.74
CA TYR A 301 -5.52 -16.74 -22.17
C TYR A 301 -6.20 -15.42 -21.78
N MET A 302 -5.57 -14.65 -20.89
CA MET A 302 -6.16 -13.44 -20.30
C MET A 302 -5.07 -12.59 -19.63
N PRO A 303 -5.12 -11.25 -19.74
CA PRO A 303 -4.28 -10.35 -18.94
C PRO A 303 -4.44 -10.57 -17.43
N LEU A 304 -3.36 -10.37 -16.66
CA LEU A 304 -3.42 -10.52 -15.19
C LEU A 304 -4.45 -9.57 -14.54
N SER A 305 -4.62 -8.36 -15.08
CA SER A 305 -5.64 -7.40 -14.62
C SER A 305 -7.04 -8.00 -14.67
N ASP A 306 -7.37 -8.62 -15.80
CA ASP A 306 -8.69 -9.16 -16.09
C ASP A 306 -8.92 -10.41 -15.23
N ALA A 307 -7.88 -11.24 -15.04
CA ALA A 307 -7.95 -12.38 -14.13
C ALA A 307 -8.19 -11.95 -12.67
N VAL A 308 -7.56 -10.86 -12.22
CA VAL A 308 -7.83 -10.29 -10.89
C VAL A 308 -9.27 -9.74 -10.81
N GLN A 309 -9.74 -9.05 -11.86
CA GLN A 309 -11.10 -8.50 -11.91
C GLN A 309 -12.18 -9.59 -11.92
N ASP A 310 -12.05 -10.61 -12.77
CA ASP A 310 -12.96 -11.76 -12.80
C ASP A 310 -12.98 -12.48 -11.45
N SER A 311 -11.80 -12.63 -10.83
CA SER A 311 -11.70 -13.25 -9.51
C SER A 311 -12.45 -12.47 -8.42
N LEU A 312 -12.45 -11.13 -8.49
CA LEU A 312 -13.20 -10.28 -7.58
C LEU A 312 -14.71 -10.43 -7.82
N ASN A 313 -15.15 -10.49 -9.08
CA ASN A 313 -16.57 -10.64 -9.43
C ASN A 313 -17.14 -11.94 -8.86
N GLU A 314 -16.41 -13.04 -8.99
CA GLU A 314 -16.82 -14.34 -8.40
C GLU A 314 -16.73 -14.33 -6.87
N THR A 315 -15.73 -13.66 -6.29
CA THR A 315 -15.63 -13.45 -4.83
C THR A 315 -16.85 -12.70 -4.29
N LYS A 316 -17.30 -11.64 -4.97
CA LYS A 316 -18.52 -10.90 -4.62
C LYS A 316 -19.77 -11.76 -4.72
N THR A 317 -19.80 -12.70 -5.65
CA THR A 317 -20.95 -13.56 -5.90
C THR A 317 -21.05 -14.69 -4.88
N TRP A 318 -19.94 -15.36 -4.55
CA TRP A 318 -19.97 -16.62 -3.81
C TRP A 318 -19.33 -16.55 -2.42
N ILE A 319 -18.35 -15.67 -2.19
CA ILE A 319 -17.67 -15.60 -0.89
C ILE A 319 -18.33 -14.55 -0.01
N LEU A 320 -18.45 -13.31 -0.49
CA LEU A 320 -18.95 -12.20 0.34
C LEU A 320 -20.32 -12.46 0.97
N PRO A 321 -21.33 -13.04 0.30
CA PRO A 321 -22.63 -13.27 0.92
C PRO A 321 -22.56 -14.25 2.10
N VAL A 322 -21.65 -15.23 2.06
CA VAL A 322 -21.44 -16.17 3.16
C VAL A 322 -20.78 -15.45 4.33
N LEU A 323 -19.78 -14.61 4.06
CA LEU A 323 -19.14 -13.78 5.07
C LEU A 323 -20.15 -12.80 5.70
N ASP A 324 -20.93 -12.10 4.89
CA ASP A 324 -21.92 -11.11 5.35
C ASP A 324 -23.00 -11.70 6.26
N ASN A 325 -23.29 -13.00 6.14
CA ASN A 325 -24.24 -13.69 7.02
C ASN A 325 -23.67 -14.04 8.39
N ALA A 326 -22.34 -14.10 8.57
CA ALA A 326 -21.74 -14.38 9.86
C ALA A 326 -21.54 -13.08 10.65
N LYS A 327 -22.40 -12.81 11.63
CA LYS A 327 -22.32 -11.56 12.43
C LYS A 327 -22.29 -11.81 13.94
N LYS A 328 -22.56 -13.03 14.37
CA LYS A 328 -22.58 -13.48 15.78
C LYS A 328 -21.79 -14.78 15.93
N LEU A 329 -21.34 -15.09 17.15
CA LEU A 329 -20.57 -16.30 17.42
C LEU A 329 -21.32 -17.57 17.01
N LYS A 330 -22.64 -17.61 17.15
CA LYS A 330 -23.46 -18.73 16.65
C LYS A 330 -23.29 -18.96 15.14
N ASP A 331 -23.26 -17.89 14.35
CA ASP A 331 -23.11 -17.98 12.89
C ASP A 331 -21.72 -18.51 12.51
N VAL A 332 -20.68 -18.09 13.23
CA VAL A 332 -19.31 -18.63 13.09
C VAL A 332 -19.30 -20.11 13.43
N ALA A 333 -19.98 -20.50 14.50
CA ALA A 333 -20.03 -21.89 14.92
C ALA A 333 -20.82 -22.77 13.92
N ASP A 334 -21.84 -22.23 13.26
CA ASP A 334 -22.53 -22.89 12.13
C ASP A 334 -21.66 -22.98 10.87
N TYR A 335 -20.78 -22.00 10.66
CA TYR A 335 -19.76 -22.03 9.61
C TYR A 335 -18.69 -23.11 9.88
N ASP A 336 -18.12 -23.16 11.09
CA ASP A 336 -17.07 -24.10 11.51
C ASP A 336 -17.51 -25.56 11.32
N ASP A 337 -18.77 -25.85 11.65
CA ASP A 337 -19.39 -27.16 11.46
C ASP A 337 -19.36 -27.62 9.99
N ARG A 338 -19.61 -26.71 9.04
CA ARG A 338 -19.58 -27.01 7.60
C ARG A 338 -18.15 -27.13 7.08
N VAL A 339 -17.25 -26.26 7.54
CA VAL A 339 -15.82 -26.25 7.17
C VAL A 339 -15.14 -27.54 7.57
N PHE A 340 -15.28 -27.92 8.85
CA PHE A 340 -14.52 -29.02 9.44
C PHE A 340 -15.31 -30.33 9.54
N ARG A 341 -16.62 -30.31 9.24
CA ARG A 341 -17.54 -31.45 9.43
C ARG A 341 -17.57 -31.93 10.89
N LYS A 342 -17.46 -30.99 11.83
CA LYS A 342 -17.29 -31.22 13.29
C LYS A 342 -18.52 -30.79 14.10
N TYR A 343 -19.70 -31.21 13.66
CA TYR A 343 -21.01 -30.75 14.17
C TYR A 343 -21.25 -30.86 15.68
N LEU A 344 -20.61 -31.81 16.36
CA LEU A 344 -20.75 -32.06 17.80
C LEU A 344 -19.45 -31.80 18.57
N ALA A 345 -18.42 -31.24 17.93
CA ALA A 345 -17.14 -31.06 18.57
C ALA A 345 -17.20 -29.95 19.63
N ILE A 346 -16.99 -30.34 20.88
CA ILE A 346 -16.76 -29.44 22.02
C ILE A 346 -15.31 -29.65 22.46
N CYS A 347 -14.56 -28.56 22.67
CA CYS A 347 -13.18 -28.67 23.14
C CYS A 347 -13.09 -29.46 24.45
N SER A 348 -12.00 -30.20 24.62
CA SER A 348 -11.71 -30.86 25.89
C SER A 348 -11.42 -29.81 26.95
N LEU A 349 -11.73 -30.14 28.20
CA LEU A 349 -11.50 -29.31 29.37
C LEU A 349 -10.42 -29.93 30.26
N PRO A 350 -9.59 -29.13 30.95
CA PRO A 350 -9.56 -27.67 30.90
C PRO A 350 -8.90 -27.15 29.60
N LEU A 351 -9.37 -25.99 29.10
CA LEU A 351 -9.05 -25.49 27.76
C LEU A 351 -7.58 -25.07 27.59
N ASN A 352 -6.91 -24.65 28.66
CA ASN A 352 -5.50 -24.27 28.70
C ASN A 352 -4.56 -25.49 28.53
N GLU A 353 -4.94 -26.66 29.03
CA GLU A 353 -4.17 -27.91 28.89
C GLU A 353 -4.51 -28.64 27.58
N ASN A 354 -5.75 -28.44 27.10
CA ASN A 354 -6.26 -29.10 25.90
C ASN A 354 -6.82 -28.06 24.93
N PRO A 355 -5.96 -27.28 24.26
CA PRO A 355 -6.39 -26.09 23.53
C PRO A 355 -7.23 -26.38 22.28
N GLY A 356 -7.28 -27.64 21.85
CA GLY A 356 -8.00 -28.09 20.66
C GLY A 356 -7.13 -28.02 19.40
N ALA A 357 -7.77 -28.03 18.24
CA ALA A 357 -7.07 -27.73 17.00
C ALA A 357 -6.83 -26.22 16.92
N SER A 358 -5.57 -25.80 16.83
CA SER A 358 -5.17 -24.39 17.01
C SER A 358 -5.85 -23.38 16.07
N TYR A 359 -6.34 -23.86 14.93
CA TYR A 359 -7.01 -23.08 13.87
C TYR A 359 -8.55 -23.18 13.89
N SER A 360 -9.17 -23.87 14.85
CA SER A 360 -10.63 -24.02 14.94
C SER A 360 -11.24 -23.00 15.90
N ASP A 361 -12.46 -22.56 15.58
CA ASP A 361 -13.25 -21.70 16.46
C ASP A 361 -14.10 -22.50 17.47
N SER A 362 -13.92 -23.81 17.59
CA SER A 362 -14.74 -24.68 18.48
C SER A 362 -14.79 -24.23 19.94
N ALA A 363 -13.80 -23.48 20.44
CA ALA A 363 -13.82 -22.91 21.78
C ALA A 363 -14.95 -21.87 22.01
N ILE A 364 -15.45 -21.21 20.95
CA ILE A 364 -16.57 -20.25 21.07
C ILE A 364 -17.87 -20.93 21.48
N ARG A 365 -17.94 -22.27 21.43
CA ARG A 365 -19.08 -23.03 21.90
C ARG A 365 -19.42 -22.69 23.34
N PHE A 366 -18.43 -22.44 24.20
CA PHE A 366 -18.64 -22.07 25.60
C PHE A 366 -19.17 -20.64 25.80
N LEU A 367 -19.18 -19.81 24.76
CA LEU A 367 -19.67 -18.42 24.79
C LEU A 367 -21.09 -18.27 24.25
N LEU A 368 -21.78 -19.36 23.91
CA LEU A 368 -23.16 -19.32 23.44
C LEU A 368 -24.15 -19.29 24.60
N ASP A 369 -25.28 -18.60 24.45
CA ASP A 369 -26.24 -18.36 25.53
C ASP A 369 -26.88 -19.64 26.11
N ASP A 370 -27.19 -20.62 25.28
CA ASP A 370 -27.90 -21.86 25.66
C ASP A 370 -27.18 -23.08 25.08
N LEU A 371 -26.11 -23.49 25.77
CA LEU A 371 -25.13 -24.48 25.34
C LEU A 371 -25.77 -25.84 25.04
N ILE A 372 -26.62 -26.32 25.95
CA ILE A 372 -27.22 -27.66 25.88
C ILE A 372 -28.24 -27.72 24.75
N ASN A 373 -29.12 -26.73 24.65
CA ASN A 373 -30.11 -26.65 23.58
C ASN A 373 -29.45 -26.45 22.19
N ASP A 374 -28.37 -25.67 22.10
CA ASP A 374 -27.59 -25.55 20.85
C ASP A 374 -27.01 -26.91 20.44
N LEU A 375 -26.42 -27.67 21.38
CA LEU A 375 -25.92 -29.02 21.14
C LEU A 375 -27.05 -29.98 20.71
N GLU A 376 -28.20 -29.96 21.38
CA GLU A 376 -29.36 -30.80 21.05
C GLU A 376 -29.90 -30.52 19.64
N LYS A 377 -29.97 -29.24 19.25
CA LYS A 377 -30.36 -28.82 17.90
C LYS A 377 -29.37 -29.32 16.85
N ARG A 378 -28.07 -29.24 17.11
CA ARG A 378 -27.02 -29.75 16.21
C ARG A 378 -27.07 -31.26 16.09
N TYR A 379 -27.24 -31.96 17.19
CA TYR A 379 -27.40 -33.40 17.20
C TYR A 379 -28.60 -33.85 16.38
N SER A 380 -29.75 -33.20 16.58
CA SER A 380 -30.97 -33.45 15.81
C SER A 380 -30.77 -33.20 14.30
N ALA A 381 -30.10 -32.12 13.94
CA ALA A 381 -29.78 -31.81 12.55
C ALA A 381 -28.80 -32.83 11.93
N LEU A 382 -27.81 -33.28 12.70
CA LEU A 382 -26.83 -34.28 12.25
C LEU A 382 -27.49 -35.65 12.07
N LEU A 383 -28.37 -36.06 12.99
CA LEU A 383 -29.17 -37.28 12.87
C LEU A 383 -29.97 -37.28 11.57
N LYS A 384 -30.68 -36.18 11.27
CA LYS A 384 -31.45 -36.04 10.03
C LYS A 384 -30.57 -36.19 8.78
N ARG A 385 -29.41 -35.52 8.75
CA ARG A 385 -28.45 -35.64 7.63
C ARG A 385 -27.88 -37.06 7.48
N SER A 386 -27.60 -37.71 8.61
CA SER A 386 -27.13 -39.09 8.65
C SER A 386 -28.18 -40.03 8.08
N ASP A 387 -29.45 -39.90 8.48
CA ASP A 387 -30.56 -40.70 7.96
C ASP A 387 -30.79 -40.48 6.45
N GLU A 388 -30.69 -39.23 5.97
CA GLU A 388 -30.75 -38.91 4.54
C GLU A 388 -29.59 -39.53 3.75
N ALA A 389 -28.36 -39.47 4.28
CA ALA A 389 -27.19 -40.10 3.68
C ALA A 389 -27.31 -41.62 3.65
N ASN A 390 -27.77 -42.24 4.74
CA ASN A 390 -27.99 -43.68 4.84
C ASN A 390 -28.95 -44.19 3.76
N LYS A 391 -30.05 -43.45 3.52
CA LYS A 391 -31.00 -43.72 2.42
C LYS A 391 -30.35 -43.57 1.05
N ARG A 392 -29.58 -42.48 0.85
CA ARG A 392 -28.93 -42.19 -0.45
C ARG A 392 -27.90 -43.25 -0.84
N PHE A 393 -27.17 -43.80 0.14
CA PHE A 393 -26.10 -44.76 -0.10
C PHE A 393 -26.52 -46.22 0.11
N ASN A 394 -27.80 -46.50 0.36
CA ASN A 394 -28.34 -47.86 0.59
C ASN A 394 -27.51 -48.69 1.59
N LEU A 395 -27.16 -48.09 2.73
CA LEU A 395 -26.36 -48.77 3.76
C LEU A 395 -27.14 -49.89 4.45
N SER A 396 -26.43 -50.93 4.91
CA SER A 396 -27.03 -52.04 5.66
C SER A 396 -27.57 -51.59 7.02
N GLN A 397 -28.56 -52.30 7.55
CA GLN A 397 -29.13 -52.00 8.88
C GLN A 397 -28.09 -52.09 10.01
N GLU A 398 -27.14 -53.01 9.89
CA GLU A 398 -26.02 -53.12 10.84
C GLU A 398 -25.15 -51.86 10.81
N LYS A 399 -24.80 -51.36 9.62
CA LYS A 399 -23.98 -50.15 9.49
C LYS A 399 -24.73 -48.89 9.96
N ILE A 400 -26.03 -48.80 9.68
CA ILE A 400 -26.88 -47.72 10.17
C ILE A 400 -26.91 -47.71 11.70
N SER A 401 -27.08 -48.89 12.32
CA SER A 401 -27.10 -49.04 13.78
C SER A 401 -25.76 -48.65 14.41
N GLN A 402 -24.65 -49.08 13.81
CA GLN A 402 -23.31 -48.70 14.25
C GLN A 402 -23.10 -47.17 14.17
N ASN A 403 -23.43 -46.55 13.04
CA ASN A 403 -23.29 -45.10 12.86
C ASN A 403 -24.14 -44.31 13.88
N ARG A 404 -25.35 -44.81 14.21
CA ARG A 404 -26.20 -44.19 15.23
C ARG A 404 -25.60 -44.28 16.62
N LEU A 405 -25.05 -45.43 16.99
CA LEU A 405 -24.38 -45.63 18.27
C LEU A 405 -23.16 -44.71 18.41
N GLU A 406 -22.33 -44.60 17.37
CA GLU A 406 -21.17 -43.69 17.35
C GLU A 406 -21.60 -42.22 17.51
N LEU A 407 -22.67 -41.80 16.81
CA LEU A 407 -23.22 -40.45 16.95
C LEU A 407 -23.73 -40.16 18.37
N GLU A 408 -24.44 -41.11 18.97
CA GLU A 408 -24.98 -40.99 20.33
C GLU A 408 -23.86 -40.91 21.37
N GLN A 409 -22.79 -41.70 21.20
CA GLN A 409 -21.59 -41.61 22.04
C GLN A 409 -20.96 -40.22 21.96
N TRP A 410 -20.75 -39.68 20.75
CA TRP A 410 -20.18 -38.33 20.58
C TRP A 410 -21.06 -37.24 21.19
N TYR A 411 -22.38 -37.34 21.01
CA TYR A 411 -23.33 -36.42 21.63
C TYR A 411 -23.26 -36.47 23.16
N ASN A 412 -23.25 -37.67 23.75
CA ASN A 412 -23.18 -37.83 25.20
C ASN A 412 -21.84 -37.32 25.78
N GLU A 413 -20.73 -37.53 25.07
CA GLU A 413 -19.44 -36.99 25.45
C GLU A 413 -19.41 -35.45 25.40
N ALA A 414 -19.91 -34.86 24.31
CA ALA A 414 -20.03 -33.41 24.17
C ALA A 414 -20.93 -32.80 25.26
N ARG A 415 -22.07 -33.45 25.53
CA ARG A 415 -23.01 -33.03 26.57
C ARG A 415 -22.38 -33.08 27.95
N LYS A 416 -21.64 -34.14 28.27
CA LYS A 416 -20.91 -34.27 29.54
C LYS A 416 -19.89 -33.14 29.72
N ARG A 417 -19.13 -32.79 28.68
CA ARG A 417 -18.17 -31.67 28.73
C ARG A 417 -18.86 -30.33 29.00
N LEU A 418 -19.99 -30.07 28.34
CA LEU A 418 -20.78 -28.86 28.60
C LEU A 418 -21.36 -28.85 30.01
N GLN A 419 -21.83 -29.99 30.52
CA GLN A 419 -22.29 -30.11 31.92
C GLN A 419 -21.15 -29.81 32.90
N THR A 420 -19.96 -30.39 32.69
CA THR A 420 -18.78 -30.06 33.51
C THR A 420 -18.49 -28.56 33.50
N PHE A 421 -18.50 -27.91 32.33
CA PHE A 421 -18.30 -26.46 32.23
C PHE A 421 -19.38 -25.63 32.96
N LEU A 422 -20.61 -26.13 33.03
CA LEU A 422 -21.74 -25.43 33.67
C LEU A 422 -21.81 -25.66 35.18
N GLU A 423 -21.36 -26.82 35.66
CA GLU A 423 -21.52 -27.26 37.05
C GLU A 423 -20.25 -27.11 37.89
N ASP A 424 -19.06 -27.16 37.27
CA ASP A 424 -17.77 -27.02 37.95
C ASP A 424 -17.26 -25.58 37.83
N GLU A 425 -17.32 -24.85 38.95
CA GLU A 425 -16.93 -23.43 39.02
C GLU A 425 -15.45 -23.21 38.69
N GLU A 426 -14.56 -24.12 39.07
CA GLU A 426 -13.13 -24.00 38.80
C GLU A 426 -12.88 -24.13 37.29
N ILE A 427 -13.46 -25.15 36.66
CA ILE A 427 -13.33 -25.37 35.21
C ILE A 427 -14.00 -24.24 34.42
N HIS A 428 -15.14 -23.73 34.89
CA HIS A 428 -15.81 -22.58 34.30
C HIS A 428 -14.89 -21.37 34.26
N ASN A 429 -14.35 -20.99 35.43
CA ASN A 429 -13.49 -19.82 35.56
C ASN A 429 -12.21 -19.96 34.73
N GLN A 430 -11.53 -21.11 34.79
CA GLN A 430 -10.34 -21.38 33.98
C GLN A 430 -10.62 -21.26 32.47
N THR A 431 -11.79 -21.74 32.02
CA THR A 431 -12.17 -21.66 30.61
C THR A 431 -12.44 -20.22 30.18
N MET A 432 -13.14 -19.44 31.00
CA MET A 432 -13.44 -18.03 30.72
C MET A 432 -12.18 -17.17 30.75
N GLU A 433 -11.25 -17.42 31.69
CA GLU A 433 -9.95 -16.76 31.74
C GLU A 433 -9.10 -17.04 30.49
N GLU A 434 -9.04 -18.31 30.05
CA GLU A 434 -8.30 -18.68 28.85
C GLU A 434 -8.90 -18.05 27.58
N LEU A 435 -10.23 -18.00 27.46
CA LEU A 435 -10.91 -17.31 26.35
C LEU A 435 -10.64 -15.80 26.35
N ALA A 436 -10.64 -15.16 27.53
CA ALA A 436 -10.28 -13.75 27.68
C ALA A 436 -8.82 -13.50 27.26
N ARG A 437 -7.89 -14.35 27.70
CA ARG A 437 -6.47 -14.29 27.33
C ARG A 437 -6.27 -14.41 25.82
N ARG A 438 -6.95 -15.37 25.16
CA ARG A 438 -6.90 -15.54 23.69
C ARG A 438 -7.43 -14.31 22.97
N LYS A 439 -8.57 -13.77 23.41
CA LYS A 439 -9.17 -12.55 22.85
C LYS A 439 -8.20 -11.38 22.93
N GLU A 440 -7.63 -11.12 24.09
CA GLU A 440 -6.66 -10.03 24.28
C GLU A 440 -5.44 -10.20 23.37
N HIS A 441 -4.82 -11.39 23.39
CA HIS A 441 -3.66 -11.71 22.56
C HIS A 441 -3.94 -11.50 21.06
N ASN A 442 -5.07 -12.01 20.57
CA ASN A 442 -5.41 -11.91 19.14
C ASN A 442 -5.81 -10.50 18.73
N LEU A 443 -6.44 -9.72 19.61
CA LEU A 443 -6.69 -8.29 19.36
C LEU A 443 -5.38 -7.51 19.26
N GLU A 444 -4.38 -7.81 20.11
CA GLU A 444 -3.05 -7.21 19.97
C GLU A 444 -2.36 -7.56 18.65
N LEU A 445 -2.46 -8.82 18.21
CA LEU A 445 -1.96 -9.23 16.89
C LEU A 445 -2.63 -8.44 15.77
N LEU A 446 -3.95 -8.26 15.83
CA LEU A 446 -4.69 -7.48 14.84
C LEU A 446 -4.31 -6.01 14.81
N ARG A 447 -3.98 -5.41 15.97
CA ARG A 447 -3.38 -4.06 16.04
C ARG A 447 -2.00 -4.02 15.40
N LYS A 448 -1.13 -5.01 15.67
CA LYS A 448 0.20 -5.12 15.03
C LYS A 448 0.09 -5.25 13.51
N TYR A 449 -0.94 -5.96 13.04
CA TYR A 449 -1.27 -6.09 11.61
C TYR A 449 -2.01 -4.88 11.01
N LYS A 450 -2.33 -3.85 11.80
CA LYS A 450 -3.07 -2.64 11.38
C LYS A 450 -4.50 -2.91 10.86
N VAL A 451 -5.14 -3.97 11.33
CA VAL A 451 -6.54 -4.28 11.00
C VAL A 451 -7.48 -3.47 11.90
N ILE A 452 -7.13 -3.33 13.18
CA ILE A 452 -7.88 -2.54 14.17
C ILE A 452 -6.97 -1.48 14.80
N LYS A 453 -7.56 -0.51 15.49
CA LYS A 453 -6.85 0.61 16.12
C LYS A 453 -6.19 0.21 17.44
#